data_AF-A0A7S2N861-F1
#
_entry.id   AF-A0A7S2N861-F1
#
_cell.length_a   1.000
_cell.length_b   1.000
_cell.length_c   1.000
_cell.angle_alpha   90.00
_cell.angle_beta   90.00
_cell.angle_gamma   90.00
#
_symmetry.space_group_name_H-M   'P 1'
#
loop_
_entity.id
_entity.type
_entity.pdbx_description
1 polymer ?
#
loop_
_entity_poly.entity_id
_entity_poly.type
_entity_poly.pdbx_seq_one_letter_code
_entity_poly.pdbx_strand_id
1 'polypeptide(L)'
;FREVLPPGRRHREWEAQALRDTARSLARARRRAPPAMAIADVGGTPCSGDSPAGAACLDSLELDGVRVRLRTSGGSRRGCAGAGEQAEAAAETFTVWTDAPGLVLLEWQVRSSPSEPWRPPPQPWPRRSGVNGQALQTPFEPCSDRDGQELSLALDGSWAAQLRWQLFCIGPPMQRVPEEMREVALPQPPPADSAIARPEDLFGVGTTRRCL
;
A
#
# COMPACT_ATOMS: atom_id res chain seq x y z
N PHE A 1 -35.40 23.39 -11.43
CA PHE A 1 -34.32 23.25 -12.43
C PHE A 1 -33.00 23.06 -11.72
N ARG A 2 -32.43 21.84 -11.72
CA ARG A 2 -31.06 21.61 -11.23
C ARG A 2 -30.12 21.91 -12.39
N GLU A 3 -29.38 23.01 -12.31
CA GLU A 3 -28.31 23.33 -13.26
C GLU A 3 -27.26 22.22 -13.24
N VAL A 4 -27.16 21.48 -14.34
CA VAL A 4 -26.08 20.53 -14.57
C VAL A 4 -24.90 21.33 -15.07
N LEU A 5 -23.96 21.63 -14.16
CA LEU A 5 -22.72 22.32 -14.52
C LEU A 5 -21.88 21.47 -15.51
N PRO A 6 -21.25 22.09 -16.51
CA PRO A 6 -20.45 21.39 -17.51
C PRO A 6 -19.25 20.64 -16.86
N PRO A 7 -18.88 19.46 -17.37
CA PRO A 7 -17.95 18.53 -16.73
C PRO A 7 -16.55 19.12 -16.44
N GLY A 8 -16.11 20.15 -17.18
CA GLY A 8 -14.81 20.80 -16.96
C GLY A 8 -14.73 21.74 -15.75
N ARG A 9 -15.85 22.28 -15.24
CA ARG A 9 -15.80 23.20 -14.08
C ARG A 9 -15.52 22.47 -12.77
N ARG A 10 -16.07 21.26 -12.61
CA ARG A 10 -15.88 20.46 -11.39
C ARG A 10 -14.41 20.07 -11.16
N HIS A 11 -13.67 19.79 -12.24
CA HIS A 11 -12.24 19.48 -12.15
C HIS A 11 -11.42 20.68 -11.64
N ARG A 12 -11.65 21.86 -12.22
CA ARG A 12 -10.93 23.08 -11.83
C ARG A 12 -11.25 23.52 -10.40
N GLU A 13 -12.51 23.37 -9.97
CA GLU A 13 -12.91 23.65 -8.59
C GLU A 13 -12.25 22.69 -7.60
N TRP A 14 -12.14 21.40 -7.96
CA TRP A 14 -11.42 20.41 -7.15
C TRP A 14 -9.93 20.72 -7.05
N GLU A 15 -9.26 21.05 -8.16
CA GLU A 15 -7.84 21.46 -8.16
C GLU A 15 -7.61 22.71 -7.29
N ALA A 16 -8.45 23.74 -7.45
CA ALA A 16 -8.36 24.95 -6.66
C ALA A 16 -8.59 24.68 -5.16
N GLN A 17 -9.49 23.76 -4.82
CA GLN A 17 -9.74 23.37 -3.45
C GLN A 17 -8.55 22.59 -2.86
N ALA A 18 -8.01 21.63 -3.60
CA ALA A 18 -6.83 20.88 -3.20
C ALA A 18 -5.62 21.81 -2.95
N LEU A 19 -5.38 22.78 -3.82
CA LEU A 19 -4.32 23.78 -3.63
C LEU A 19 -4.50 24.61 -2.37
N ARG A 20 -5.73 25.05 -2.07
CA ARG A 20 -6.04 25.81 -0.83
C ARG A 20 -5.83 24.98 0.42
N ASP A 21 -6.19 23.70 0.38
CA ASP A 21 -6.02 22.81 1.52
C ASP A 21 -4.54 22.46 1.74
N THR A 22 -3.77 22.26 0.67
CA THR A 22 -2.31 22.14 0.71
C THR A 22 -1.64 23.39 1.29
N ALA A 23 -2.04 24.58 0.83
CA ALA A 23 -1.50 25.85 1.36
C ALA A 23 -1.79 26.01 2.86
N ARG A 24 -3.00 25.64 3.31
CA ARG A 24 -3.36 25.65 4.73
C ARG A 24 -2.56 24.62 5.54
N SER A 25 -2.33 23.43 4.99
CA SER A 25 -1.51 22.39 5.62
C SER A 25 -0.06 22.85 5.80
N LEU A 26 0.56 23.38 4.73
CA LEU A 26 1.92 23.93 4.75
C LEU A 26 2.06 25.09 5.75
N ALA A 27 1.08 26.00 5.80
CA ALA A 27 1.08 27.10 6.76
C ALA A 27 1.01 26.62 8.22
N ARG A 28 0.29 25.51 8.49
CA ARG A 28 0.25 24.88 9.82
C ARG A 28 1.56 24.18 10.16
N ALA A 29 2.16 23.45 9.21
CA ALA A 29 3.45 22.81 9.39
C ALA A 29 4.56 23.82 9.71
N ARG A 30 4.62 24.94 8.97
CA ARG A 30 5.58 26.03 9.22
C ARG A 30 5.47 26.67 10.60
N ARG A 31 4.26 26.70 11.19
CA ARG A 31 4.05 27.23 12.55
C ARG A 31 4.42 26.24 13.65
N ARG A 32 4.56 24.96 13.32
CA ARG A 32 4.93 23.89 14.26
C ARG A 32 6.38 23.45 14.16
N ALA A 33 7.09 23.81 13.09
CA ALA A 33 8.50 23.51 12.95
C ALA A 33 9.31 24.28 14.02
N PRO A 34 10.05 23.59 14.91
CA PRO A 34 11.02 24.24 15.79
C PRO A 34 12.12 24.94 14.96
N PRO A 35 12.81 25.96 15.50
CA PRO A 35 13.92 26.60 14.80
C PRO A 35 14.95 25.55 14.37
N ALA A 36 15.40 25.64 13.13
CA ALA A 36 16.33 24.68 12.53
C ALA A 36 17.61 24.57 13.38
N MET A 37 17.70 23.52 14.19
CA MET A 37 18.97 23.12 14.79
C MET A 37 19.77 22.40 13.71
N ALA A 38 21.02 22.80 13.53
CA ALA A 38 21.96 22.15 12.64
C ALA A 38 22.06 20.65 13.01
N ILE A 39 21.65 19.79 12.08
CA ILE A 39 21.76 18.34 12.25
C ILE A 39 23.20 17.98 11.92
N ALA A 40 23.92 17.48 12.93
CA ALA A 40 25.20 16.81 12.74
C ALA A 40 24.98 15.48 12.02
N ASP A 41 25.88 15.16 11.08
CA ASP A 41 25.99 13.88 10.41
C ASP A 41 25.97 12.72 11.43
N VAL A 42 24.92 11.89 11.37
CA VAL A 42 24.85 10.64 12.14
C VAL A 42 24.71 9.52 11.13
N GLY A 43 25.82 8.79 10.96
CA GLY A 43 25.88 7.56 10.19
C GLY A 43 24.81 6.58 10.62
N GLY A 44 24.18 5.93 9.64
CA GLY A 44 23.14 4.95 9.84
C GLY A 44 23.60 3.79 10.71
N THR A 45 23.12 3.75 11.95
CA THR A 45 23.14 2.56 12.78
C THR A 45 21.90 1.72 12.42
N PRO A 46 22.04 0.45 12.00
CA PRO A 46 20.88 -0.41 11.80
C PRO A 46 20.16 -0.62 13.14
N CYS A 47 18.83 -0.45 13.12
CA CYS A 47 17.98 -0.70 14.27
C CYS A 47 17.97 -2.20 14.59
N SER A 48 18.88 -2.66 15.44
CA SER A 48 18.77 -3.94 16.14
C SER A 48 17.77 -3.77 17.29
N GLY A 49 16.48 -3.87 16.96
CA GLY A 49 15.41 -3.99 17.93
C GLY A 49 14.75 -5.35 17.77
N ASP A 50 15.03 -6.27 18.69
CA ASP A 50 14.35 -7.56 18.85
C ASP A 50 12.84 -7.33 19.06
N SER A 51 12.08 -7.23 17.97
CA SER A 51 10.62 -7.38 17.98
C SER A 51 10.25 -8.77 17.45
N PRO A 52 9.52 -9.58 18.22
CA PRO A 52 9.23 -10.94 17.84
C PRO A 52 8.20 -10.98 16.68
N ALA A 53 8.58 -11.70 15.64
CA ALA A 53 7.77 -12.41 14.65
C ALA A 53 6.73 -11.61 13.83
N GLY A 54 7.09 -11.32 12.59
CA GLY A 54 6.15 -11.42 11.45
C GLY A 54 5.98 -10.20 10.56
N ALA A 55 6.58 -9.04 10.88
CA ALA A 55 6.57 -7.91 9.96
C ALA A 55 7.70 -8.08 8.93
N ALA A 56 7.35 -8.41 7.69
CA ALA A 56 8.29 -8.42 6.58
C ALA A 56 8.98 -7.05 6.47
N CYS A 57 10.28 -7.11 6.15
CA CYS A 57 11.26 -6.04 6.23
C CYS A 57 10.75 -4.69 5.72
N LEU A 58 10.94 -3.64 6.53
CA LEU A 58 10.78 -2.26 6.11
C LEU A 58 11.92 -1.92 5.14
N ASP A 59 11.66 -1.96 3.84
CA ASP A 59 12.58 -1.37 2.88
C ASP A 59 12.50 0.15 3.03
N SER A 60 13.46 0.72 3.75
CA SER A 60 13.69 2.15 3.82
C SER A 60 14.57 2.52 2.62
N LEU A 61 13.99 3.24 1.67
CA LEU A 61 14.65 3.71 0.47
C LEU A 61 14.87 5.22 0.60
N GLU A 62 16.06 5.68 0.24
CA GLU A 62 16.32 7.11 0.03
C GLU A 62 16.35 7.37 -1.47
N LEU A 63 15.41 8.18 -1.95
CA LEU A 63 15.17 8.44 -3.37
C LEU A 63 15.09 9.96 -3.56
N ASP A 64 16.04 10.54 -4.28
CA ASP A 64 16.07 11.99 -4.57
C ASP A 64 15.97 12.89 -3.32
N GLY A 65 16.62 12.46 -2.22
CA GLY A 65 16.60 13.14 -0.93
C GLY A 65 15.29 12.99 -0.14
N VAL A 66 14.38 12.12 -0.60
CA VAL A 66 13.15 11.75 0.10
C VAL A 66 13.32 10.35 0.67
N ARG A 67 12.97 10.17 1.95
CA ARG A 67 12.89 8.83 2.53
C ARG A 67 11.52 8.25 2.26
N VAL A 68 11.51 7.03 1.77
CA VAL A 68 10.31 6.22 1.53
C VAL A 68 10.46 4.93 2.30
N ARG A 69 9.41 4.53 3.03
CA ARG A 69 9.36 3.24 3.71
C ARG A 69 8.18 2.45 3.19
N LEU A 70 8.45 1.24 2.74
CA LEU A 70 7.43 0.30 2.29
C LEU A 70 7.25 -0.80 3.32
N ARG A 71 6.00 -1.19 3.55
CA ARG A 71 5.67 -2.35 4.36
C ARG A 71 4.52 -3.11 3.73
N THR A 72 4.73 -4.40 3.52
CA THR A 72 3.65 -5.35 3.24
C THR A 72 3.40 -6.19 4.48
N SER A 73 2.17 -6.24 4.95
CA SER A 73 1.77 -7.19 6.00
C SER A 73 0.76 -8.17 5.42
N GLY A 74 1.19 -9.42 5.24
CA GLY A 74 0.32 -10.52 4.91
C GLY A 74 -0.46 -10.97 6.14
N GLY A 75 -1.77 -11.18 6.00
CA GLY A 75 -2.65 -11.72 7.04
C GLY A 75 -2.38 -13.19 7.34
N SER A 76 -1.14 -13.58 7.66
CA SER A 76 -0.82 -14.95 8.03
C SER A 76 -1.21 -15.20 9.49
N ARG A 77 -2.50 -15.46 9.75
CA ARG A 77 -2.92 -16.11 11.01
C ARG A 77 -2.51 -17.59 10.96
N ARG A 78 -1.22 -17.89 11.08
CA ARG A 78 -0.78 -19.18 11.63
C ARG A 78 -0.85 -19.07 13.15
N GLY A 79 -2.07 -19.07 13.68
CA GLY A 79 -2.33 -19.00 15.11
C GLY A 79 -3.35 -20.06 15.49
N CYS A 80 -2.83 -21.18 15.99
CA CYS A 80 -3.42 -22.20 16.86
C CYS A 80 -4.96 -22.36 16.83
N ALA A 81 -5.37 -23.52 16.31
CA ALA A 81 -6.72 -24.05 16.42
C ALA A 81 -7.31 -23.89 17.84
N GLY A 82 -8.39 -23.12 17.93
CA GLY A 82 -9.30 -23.04 19.06
C GLY A 82 -10.67 -22.68 18.49
N ALA A 83 -11.61 -23.61 18.58
CA ALA A 83 -12.81 -23.71 17.76
C ALA A 83 -13.79 -22.52 17.87
N GLY A 84 -14.40 -22.13 16.74
CA GLY A 84 -15.81 -21.72 16.73
C GLY A 84 -16.20 -20.43 16.02
N GLU A 85 -15.27 -19.53 15.66
CA GLU A 85 -15.62 -18.27 14.99
C GLU A 85 -15.02 -18.20 13.58
N GLN A 86 -15.85 -17.88 12.59
CA GLN A 86 -15.44 -17.65 11.20
C GLN A 86 -14.32 -16.62 11.17
N ALA A 87 -13.08 -17.09 11.01
CA ALA A 87 -11.92 -16.24 10.87
C ALA A 87 -12.01 -15.51 9.53
N GLU A 88 -12.49 -14.27 9.57
CA GLU A 88 -12.36 -13.32 8.47
C GLU A 88 -10.87 -13.25 8.09
N ALA A 89 -10.56 -13.64 6.85
CA ALA A 89 -9.19 -13.60 6.36
C ALA A 89 -8.69 -12.16 6.44
N ALA A 90 -7.65 -11.92 7.25
CA ALA A 90 -7.10 -10.58 7.40
C ALA A 90 -6.56 -10.11 6.04
N ALA A 91 -7.17 -9.05 5.50
CA ALA A 91 -6.75 -8.48 4.23
C ALA A 91 -5.27 -8.11 4.27
N GLU A 92 -4.58 -8.36 3.16
CA GLU A 92 -3.21 -7.91 3.03
C GLU A 92 -3.18 -6.39 3.03
N THR A 93 -2.17 -5.80 3.67
CA THR A 93 -2.03 -4.33 3.70
C THR A 93 -0.68 -3.92 3.14
N PHE A 94 -0.70 -2.96 2.22
CA PHE A 94 0.48 -2.27 1.71
C PHE A 94 0.51 -0.85 2.25
N THR A 95 1.51 -0.57 3.06
CA THR A 95 1.73 0.73 3.68
C THR A 95 2.94 1.41 3.04
N VAL A 96 2.76 2.67 2.65
CA VAL A 96 3.83 3.55 2.19
C VAL A 96 3.91 4.73 3.14
N TRP A 97 5.11 5.04 3.61
CA TRP A 97 5.40 6.24 4.39
C TRP A 97 6.45 7.08 3.66
N THR A 98 6.36 8.41 3.79
CA THR A 98 7.36 9.33 3.25
C THR A 98 7.50 10.60 4.07
N ASP A 99 8.69 11.19 4.07
CA ASP A 99 8.96 12.53 4.61
C ASP A 99 8.96 13.64 3.53
N ALA A 100 8.54 13.33 2.30
CA ALA A 100 8.41 14.33 1.25
C ALA A 100 7.53 15.52 1.70
N PRO A 101 7.98 16.77 1.50
CA PRO A 101 7.21 17.94 1.87
C PRO A 101 6.03 18.17 0.90
N GLY A 102 5.01 18.91 1.37
CA GLY A 102 3.87 19.28 0.55
C GLY A 102 2.81 18.19 0.44
N LEU A 103 2.01 18.24 -0.62
CA LEU A 103 0.98 17.23 -0.89
C LEU A 103 1.61 16.08 -1.66
N VAL A 104 1.50 14.86 -1.14
CA VAL A 104 2.03 13.66 -1.80
C VAL A 104 0.87 12.76 -2.22
N LEU A 105 0.92 12.30 -3.47
CA LEU A 105 0.02 11.28 -3.99
C LEU A 105 0.82 9.99 -4.24
N LEU A 106 0.25 8.84 -3.93
CA LEU A 106 0.71 7.56 -4.45
C LEU A 106 0.07 7.36 -5.82
N GLU A 107 0.87 7.24 -6.87
CA GLU A 107 0.40 6.82 -8.18
C GLU A 107 0.72 5.34 -8.36
N TRP A 108 -0.30 4.50 -8.52
CA TRP A 108 -0.15 3.06 -8.47
C TRP A 108 -1.07 2.29 -9.42
N GLN A 109 -0.62 1.10 -9.78
CA GLN A 109 -1.28 0.17 -10.68
C GLN A 109 -1.07 -1.26 -10.20
N VAL A 110 -1.91 -2.16 -10.66
CA VAL A 110 -1.84 -3.58 -10.34
C VAL A 110 -2.00 -4.45 -11.58
N ARG A 111 -1.52 -5.68 -11.47
CA ARG A 111 -1.81 -6.76 -12.42
C ARG A 111 -2.01 -8.07 -11.67
N SER A 112 -2.92 -8.90 -12.17
CA SER A 112 -3.25 -10.20 -11.56
C SER A 112 -2.29 -11.30 -12.00
N SER A 113 -1.59 -11.10 -13.12
CA SER A 113 -0.56 -12.00 -13.64
C SER A 113 0.51 -11.21 -14.41
N PRO A 114 1.73 -11.76 -14.59
CA PRO A 114 2.80 -11.07 -15.34
C PRO A 114 2.44 -10.77 -16.81
N SER A 115 1.58 -11.60 -17.42
CA SER A 115 1.12 -11.46 -18.80
C SER A 115 -0.03 -10.47 -18.98
N GLU A 116 -0.70 -10.06 -17.90
CA GLU A 116 -1.77 -9.07 -17.95
C GLU A 116 -1.24 -7.63 -18.00
N PRO A 117 -1.99 -6.71 -18.65
CA PRO A 117 -1.63 -5.30 -18.65
C PRO A 117 -1.80 -4.68 -17.26
N TRP A 118 -0.97 -3.68 -16.97
CA TRP A 118 -1.13 -2.83 -15.80
C TRP A 118 -2.42 -2.01 -15.88
N ARG A 119 -3.20 -2.05 -14.81
CA ARG A 119 -4.48 -1.34 -14.70
C ARG A 119 -4.64 -0.68 -13.32
N PRO A 120 -5.53 0.31 -13.16
CA PRO A 120 -5.94 0.74 -11.83
C PRO A 120 -6.53 -0.45 -11.04
N PRO A 121 -6.38 -0.47 -9.71
CA PRO A 121 -7.05 -1.44 -8.86
C PRO A 121 -8.58 -1.38 -9.06
N PRO A 122 -9.31 -2.50 -8.92
CA PRO A 122 -10.76 -2.49 -8.92
C PRO A 122 -11.30 -1.69 -7.71
N GLN A 123 -12.54 -1.23 -7.82
CA GLN A 123 -13.22 -0.53 -6.72
C GLN A 123 -13.62 -1.51 -5.60
N PRO A 124 -13.77 -1.05 -4.34
CA PRO A 124 -13.75 0.35 -3.90
C PRO A 124 -12.34 0.95 -3.69
N TRP A 125 -12.19 2.24 -3.98
CA TRP A 125 -10.93 2.96 -3.76
C TRP A 125 -10.93 3.73 -2.44
N PRO A 126 -9.75 4.02 -1.87
CA PRO A 126 -9.62 4.96 -0.76
C PRO A 126 -10.26 6.31 -1.10
N ARG A 127 -10.79 6.99 -0.09
CA ARG A 127 -11.42 8.31 -0.27
C ARG A 127 -10.44 9.29 -0.92
N ARG A 128 -10.96 10.15 -1.80
CA ARG A 128 -10.19 11.17 -2.54
C ARG A 128 -9.20 10.60 -3.57
N SER A 129 -9.25 9.30 -3.85
CA SER A 129 -8.51 8.75 -4.98
C SER A 129 -9.14 9.17 -6.31
N GLY A 130 -8.32 9.30 -7.35
CA GLY A 130 -8.76 9.61 -8.71
C GLY A 130 -7.91 8.87 -9.75
N VAL A 131 -8.51 8.53 -10.89
CA VAL A 131 -7.79 7.88 -11.99
C VAL A 131 -7.13 8.93 -12.87
N ASN A 132 -5.84 8.73 -13.15
CA ASN A 132 -5.06 9.53 -14.09
C ASN A 132 -4.43 8.61 -15.14
N GLY A 133 -4.97 8.62 -16.36
CA GLY A 133 -4.58 7.66 -17.40
C GLY A 133 -4.87 6.22 -16.98
N GLN A 134 -3.82 5.42 -16.79
CA GLN A 134 -3.91 4.02 -16.39
C GLN A 134 -3.59 3.78 -14.91
N ALA A 135 -3.30 4.84 -14.14
CA ALA A 135 -2.94 4.73 -12.74
C ALA A 135 -4.00 5.32 -11.82
N LEU A 136 -4.12 4.77 -10.62
CA LEU A 136 -4.87 5.39 -9.54
C LEU A 136 -3.92 6.30 -8.76
N GLN A 137 -4.37 7.53 -8.48
CA GLN A 137 -3.69 8.47 -7.62
C GLN A 137 -4.44 8.55 -6.29
N THR A 138 -3.75 8.25 -5.19
CA THR A 138 -4.33 8.25 -3.84
C THR A 138 -3.51 9.18 -2.94
N PRO A 139 -4.12 10.21 -2.33
CA PRO A 139 -3.40 11.13 -1.46
C PRO A 139 -2.97 10.47 -0.16
N PHE A 140 -1.78 10.82 0.30
CA PHE A 140 -1.30 10.48 1.64
C PHE A 140 -2.03 11.27 2.72
N GLU A 141 -2.03 10.73 3.94
CA GLU A 141 -2.51 11.42 5.12
C GLU A 141 -1.34 11.78 6.05
N PRO A 142 -1.35 12.95 6.70
CA PRO A 142 -0.35 13.29 7.71
C PRO A 142 -0.35 12.27 8.85
N CYS A 143 0.83 11.79 9.25
CA CYS A 143 0.96 10.95 10.43
C CYS A 143 0.82 11.81 11.70
N SER A 144 0.06 11.36 12.70
CA SER A 144 0.00 12.03 14.01
C SER A 144 1.28 11.84 14.83
N ASP A 145 1.94 10.69 14.67
CA ASP A 145 2.96 10.22 15.59
C ASP A 145 4.39 10.38 15.05
N ARG A 146 4.54 10.85 13.80
CA ARG A 146 5.83 10.95 13.10
C ARG A 146 5.85 12.16 12.18
N ASP A 147 7.03 12.72 11.97
CA ASP A 147 7.26 13.75 10.95
C ASP A 147 7.20 13.10 9.56
N GLY A 148 6.03 13.11 8.94
CA GLY A 148 5.83 12.57 7.60
C GLY A 148 4.37 12.31 7.26
N GLN A 149 4.16 11.55 6.21
CA GLN A 149 2.85 11.19 5.69
C GLN A 149 2.81 9.69 5.40
N GLU A 150 1.65 9.07 5.59
CA GLU A 150 1.46 7.64 5.36
C GLU A 150 0.19 7.37 4.57
N LEU A 151 0.22 6.31 3.79
CA LEU A 151 -0.93 5.73 3.12
C LEU A 151 -0.91 4.22 3.34
N SER A 152 -2.02 3.68 3.84
CA SER A 152 -2.24 2.24 3.95
C SER A 152 -3.34 1.81 2.99
N LEU A 153 -3.04 0.82 2.16
CA LEU A 153 -3.93 0.23 1.17
C LEU A 153 -4.29 -1.19 1.58
N ALA A 154 -5.57 -1.49 1.67
CA ALA A 154 -6.04 -2.87 1.75
C ALA A 154 -5.93 -3.49 0.35
N LEU A 155 -5.08 -4.52 0.24
CA LEU A 155 -4.91 -5.31 -0.96
C LEU A 155 -5.69 -6.61 -0.77
N ASP A 156 -6.62 -6.87 -1.69
CA ASP A 156 -7.29 -8.15 -1.74
C ASP A 156 -6.54 -9.03 -2.75
N GLY A 157 -6.05 -10.15 -2.23
CA GLY A 157 -5.20 -11.10 -2.96
C GLY A 157 -5.88 -11.74 -4.17
N SER A 158 -7.18 -11.53 -4.38
CA SER A 158 -7.90 -12.03 -5.55
C SER A 158 -7.59 -11.27 -6.84
N TRP A 159 -7.12 -10.00 -6.77
CA TRP A 159 -6.95 -9.17 -7.97
C TRP A 159 -5.55 -8.62 -8.21
N ALA A 160 -4.64 -8.70 -7.25
CA ALA A 160 -3.27 -8.23 -7.44
C ALA A 160 -2.23 -9.29 -7.07
N ALA A 161 -1.49 -9.75 -8.08
CA ALA A 161 -0.24 -10.48 -7.89
C ALA A 161 0.97 -9.57 -7.83
N GLN A 162 0.87 -8.41 -8.49
CA GLN A 162 1.92 -7.42 -8.50
C GLN A 162 1.32 -6.02 -8.46
N LEU A 163 2.05 -5.14 -7.80
CA LEU A 163 1.76 -3.73 -7.69
C LEU A 163 2.95 -2.95 -8.24
N ARG A 164 2.70 -1.86 -8.94
CA ARG A 164 3.74 -0.87 -9.23
C ARG A 164 3.33 0.51 -8.74
N TRP A 165 4.30 1.28 -8.30
CA TRP A 165 4.06 2.54 -7.61
C TRP A 165 5.14 3.59 -7.91
N GLN A 166 4.75 4.85 -7.75
CA GLN A 166 5.64 6.00 -7.61
C GLN A 166 4.94 7.07 -6.77
N LEU A 167 5.70 7.95 -6.13
CA LEU A 167 5.16 9.14 -5.47
C LEU A 167 5.08 10.28 -6.48
N PHE A 168 4.00 11.05 -6.43
CA PHE A 168 3.88 12.33 -7.11
C PHE A 168 3.83 13.44 -6.05
N CYS A 169 4.94 14.16 -5.91
CA CYS A 169 5.14 15.18 -4.89
C CYS A 169 4.76 16.55 -5.45
N ILE A 170 3.68 17.13 -4.92
CA ILE A 170 3.16 18.45 -5.29
C ILE A 170 3.71 19.46 -4.28
N GLY A 171 4.90 19.98 -4.60
CA GLY A 171 5.61 21.05 -3.90
C GLY A 171 6.60 21.73 -4.86
N PRO A 172 7.42 22.69 -4.39
CA PRO A 172 8.58 23.17 -5.14
C PRO A 172 9.86 22.39 -4.71
N PRO A 173 10.50 21.61 -5.59
CA PRO A 173 10.09 21.30 -6.96
C PRO A 173 8.98 20.25 -7.04
N MET A 174 8.19 20.30 -8.12
CA MET A 174 7.22 19.25 -8.42
C MET A 174 8.00 18.09 -9.01
N GLN A 175 7.89 16.91 -8.41
CA GLN A 175 8.72 15.77 -8.80
C GLN A 175 8.02 14.42 -8.60
N ARG A 176 8.51 13.41 -9.32
CA ARG A 176 8.14 12.00 -9.14
C ARG A 176 9.25 11.29 -8.39
N VAL A 177 8.90 10.48 -7.40
CA VAL A 177 9.87 9.75 -6.57
C VAL A 177 9.44 8.29 -6.39
N PRO A 178 10.16 7.32 -6.97
CA PRO A 178 11.20 7.49 -7.98
C PRO A 178 10.64 8.06 -9.30
N GLU A 179 11.52 8.47 -10.22
CA GLU A 179 11.12 8.98 -11.55
C GLU A 179 10.37 7.92 -12.38
N GLU A 180 10.75 6.65 -12.23
CA GLU A 180 10.09 5.48 -12.84
C GLU A 180 9.31 4.68 -11.79
N MET A 181 8.18 4.08 -12.19
CA MET A 181 7.40 3.22 -11.30
C MET A 181 8.19 1.98 -10.86
N ARG A 182 8.21 1.71 -9.56
CA ARG A 182 8.82 0.51 -8.97
C ARG A 182 7.78 -0.59 -8.83
N GLU A 183 8.16 -1.80 -9.23
CA GLU A 183 7.32 -3.00 -9.08
C GLU A 183 7.59 -3.68 -7.73
N VAL A 184 6.53 -4.20 -7.12
CA VAL A 184 6.52 -4.97 -5.88
C VAL A 184 5.68 -6.22 -6.12
N ALA A 185 6.27 -7.38 -5.89
CA ALA A 185 5.54 -8.64 -5.89
C ALA A 185 4.71 -8.73 -4.62
N LEU A 186 3.42 -9.02 -4.76
CA LEU A 186 2.53 -9.21 -3.62
C LEU A 186 2.47 -10.71 -3.26
N PRO A 187 2.55 -11.07 -1.97
CA PRO A 187 2.20 -12.39 -1.48
C PRO A 187 0.95 -12.94 -2.16
N GLN A 188 1.09 -14.08 -2.82
CA GLN A 188 -0.06 -14.80 -3.37
C GLN A 188 -0.54 -15.83 -2.36
N PRO A 189 -1.87 -15.97 -2.16
CA PRO A 189 -2.38 -17.11 -1.43
C PRO A 189 -1.91 -18.38 -2.15
N PRO A 190 -1.56 -19.44 -1.40
CA PRO A 190 -1.26 -20.72 -2.04
C PRO A 190 -2.45 -21.14 -2.89
N PRO A 191 -2.23 -21.70 -4.10
CA PRO A 191 -3.32 -22.12 -4.97
C PRO A 191 -4.21 -23.12 -4.22
N ALA A 192 -5.52 -22.95 -4.33
CA ALA A 192 -6.52 -23.73 -3.57
C ALA A 192 -6.36 -25.25 -3.74
N ASP A 193 -5.81 -25.68 -4.88
CA ASP A 193 -5.57 -27.10 -5.21
C ASP A 193 -4.30 -27.69 -4.59
N SER A 194 -3.49 -26.90 -3.87
CA SER A 194 -2.41 -27.44 -3.02
C SER A 194 -2.93 -28.02 -1.71
N ALA A 195 -4.23 -28.31 -1.61
CA ALA A 195 -4.79 -29.16 -0.57
C ALA A 195 -3.97 -30.45 -0.57
N ILE A 196 -3.07 -30.52 0.43
CA ILE A 196 -2.23 -31.66 0.75
C ILE A 196 -3.11 -32.88 0.58
N ALA A 197 -2.85 -33.68 -0.47
CA ALA A 197 -3.52 -34.95 -0.66
C ALA A 197 -3.51 -35.63 0.71
N ARG A 198 -4.70 -35.82 1.30
CA ARG A 198 -4.77 -36.35 2.64
C ARG A 198 -4.02 -37.67 2.60
N PRO A 199 -3.08 -37.94 3.51
CA PRO A 199 -2.38 -39.23 3.52
C PRO A 199 -3.37 -40.41 3.61
N GLU A 200 -4.61 -40.16 4.04
CA GLU A 200 -5.75 -41.08 4.06
C GLU A 200 -6.16 -41.58 2.66
N ASP A 201 -5.99 -40.78 1.60
CA ASP A 201 -6.29 -41.18 0.22
C ASP A 201 -5.18 -42.05 -0.41
N LEU A 202 -4.02 -42.17 0.25
CA LEU A 202 -2.93 -43.07 -0.15
C LEU A 202 -3.04 -44.46 0.47
N PHE A 203 -3.83 -44.63 1.55
CA PHE A 203 -4.08 -45.95 2.15
C PHE A 203 -5.39 -46.53 1.60
N GLY A 204 -5.34 -46.92 0.32
CA GLY A 204 -6.36 -47.73 -0.32
C GLY A 204 -6.75 -48.91 0.57
N VAL A 205 -8.03 -48.92 0.93
CA VAL A 205 -8.74 -49.95 1.68
C VAL A 205 -8.41 -51.33 1.11
N GLY A 206 -7.75 -52.16 1.93
CA GLY A 206 -7.52 -53.55 1.65
C GLY A 206 -8.83 -54.28 1.36
N THR A 207 -8.93 -54.82 0.15
CA THR A 207 -9.94 -55.77 -0.33
C THR A 207 -10.37 -56.77 0.73
N THR A 208 -11.63 -56.73 1.15
CA THR A 208 -12.27 -57.77 1.94
C THR A 208 -12.46 -59.01 1.04
N ARG A 209 -11.62 -60.04 1.20
CA ARG A 209 -11.88 -61.36 0.59
C ARG A 209 -13.06 -62.01 1.32
N ARG A 210 -14.19 -62.16 0.63
CA ARG A 210 -15.23 -63.14 1.00
C ARG A 210 -14.73 -64.52 0.60
N CYS A 211 -14.50 -65.39 1.57
CA CYS A 211 -14.42 -66.82 1.33
C CYS A 211 -15.86 -67.36 1.18
N LEU A 212 -16.12 -68.07 0.08
CA LEU A 212 -17.27 -68.95 -0.11
C LEU A 212 -16.90 -70.36 0.37
#